data_AF-A0A0M4DL03-F1
#
_entry.id   AF-A0A0M4DL03-F1
#
_cell.length_a   1.000
_cell.length_b   1.000
_cell.length_c   1.000
_cell.angle_alpha   90.00
_cell.angle_beta   90.00
_cell.angle_gamma   90.00
#
_symmetry.space_group_name_H-M   'P 1'
#
loop_
_entity.id
_entity.type
_entity.pdbx_description
1 polymer ?
#
loop_
_entity_poly.entity_id
_entity_poly.type
_entity_poly.pdbx_seq_one_letter_code
_entity_poly.pdbx_strand_id
1 'polypeptide(L)'
;MERHFQTLGIPPDAGILEVKRAYLRMKNLYAEGSLATYTLLDDEERRDKLEAIEEAYQALSHGLAQRSVSPPFREEQEGPEPPPIDPADSPGLFLKRLRESQGLPRSEIASRTKISTTTIDCIEQERFDHLPAPVYLRGFIHEYARALGYPDPAGLASLFLERFRQQSSDT
;
A
#
# COMPACT_ATOMS: atom_id res chain seq x y z
N MET A 1 -17.50 -27.53 -5.83
CA MET A 1 -16.07 -27.19 -5.79
C MET A 1 -15.16 -28.42 -5.91
N GLU A 2 -15.44 -29.54 -5.24
CA GLU A 2 -14.58 -30.75 -5.27
C GLU A 2 -14.33 -31.33 -6.68
N ARG A 3 -15.31 -31.23 -7.59
CA ARG A 3 -15.19 -31.71 -8.98
C ARG A 3 -14.04 -31.05 -9.75
N HIS A 4 -13.74 -29.78 -9.50
CA HIS A 4 -12.69 -29.06 -10.23
C HIS A 4 -11.27 -29.46 -9.78
N PHE A 5 -11.09 -29.77 -8.49
CA PHE A 5 -9.81 -30.29 -7.97
C PHE A 5 -9.48 -31.65 -8.58
N GLN A 6 -10.50 -32.51 -8.74
CA GLN A 6 -10.34 -33.81 -9.41
C GLN A 6 -9.95 -33.67 -10.88
N THR A 7 -10.53 -32.71 -11.62
CA THR A 7 -10.15 -32.44 -13.02
C THR A 7 -8.67 -32.05 -13.15
N LEU A 8 -8.13 -31.29 -12.19
CA LEU A 8 -6.71 -30.90 -12.16
C LEU A 8 -5.79 -31.96 -11.51
N GLY A 9 -6.35 -33.03 -10.95
CA GLY A 9 -5.62 -34.10 -10.26
C GLY A 9 -4.90 -33.62 -9.00
N ILE A 10 -5.51 -32.70 -8.24
CA ILE A 10 -4.94 -32.09 -7.03
C ILE A 10 -5.87 -32.28 -5.83
N PRO A 11 -5.37 -32.25 -4.58
CA PRO A 11 -6.20 -32.42 -3.39
C PRO A 11 -7.10 -31.18 -3.15
N PRO A 12 -8.24 -31.34 -2.45
CA PRO A 12 -9.25 -30.28 -2.27
C PRO A 12 -8.81 -29.12 -1.36
N ASP A 13 -7.69 -29.27 -0.66
CA ASP A 13 -7.03 -28.25 0.16
C ASP A 13 -5.87 -27.54 -0.57
N ALA A 14 -5.64 -27.87 -1.85
CA ALA A 14 -4.60 -27.28 -2.67
C ALA A 14 -4.72 -25.75 -2.76
N GLY A 15 -3.60 -25.05 -2.56
CA GLY A 15 -3.53 -23.59 -2.62
C GLY A 15 -3.51 -23.04 -4.04
N ILE A 16 -3.72 -21.73 -4.19
CA ILE A 16 -3.80 -21.05 -5.51
C ILE A 16 -2.57 -21.28 -6.40
N LEU A 17 -1.38 -21.38 -5.81
CA LEU A 17 -0.13 -21.63 -6.53
C LEU A 17 -0.08 -23.06 -7.08
N GLU A 18 -0.63 -24.03 -6.35
CA GLU A 18 -0.71 -25.43 -6.76
C GLU A 18 -1.75 -25.62 -7.88
N VAL A 19 -2.90 -24.94 -7.77
CA VAL A 19 -3.91 -24.86 -8.84
C VAL A 19 -3.29 -24.32 -10.14
N LYS A 20 -2.53 -23.22 -10.06
CA LYS A 20 -1.84 -22.63 -11.22
C LYS A 20 -0.80 -23.57 -11.83
N ARG A 21 0.00 -24.25 -11.00
CA ARG A 21 1.00 -25.23 -11.46
C ARG A 21 0.35 -26.42 -12.15
N ALA A 22 -0.73 -26.95 -11.57
CA ALA A 22 -1.47 -28.07 -12.14
C ALA A 22 -2.09 -27.72 -13.49
N TYR A 23 -2.71 -26.53 -13.59
CA TYR A 23 -3.24 -25.99 -14.85
C TYR A 23 -2.16 -25.92 -15.95
N LEU A 24 -1.01 -25.30 -15.66
CA LEU A 24 0.08 -25.18 -16.63
C LEU A 24 0.61 -26.55 -17.07
N ARG A 25 0.74 -27.50 -16.14
CA ARG A 25 1.17 -28.88 -16.44
C ARG A 25 0.19 -29.56 -17.39
N MET A 26 -1.11 -29.50 -17.10
CA MET A 26 -2.13 -30.15 -17.94
C MET A 26 -2.26 -29.47 -19.30
N LYS A 27 -2.28 -28.14 -19.34
CA LYS A 27 -2.32 -27.38 -20.61
C LYS A 27 -1.14 -27.72 -21.51
N ASN A 28 0.07 -27.87 -20.95
CA ASN A 28 1.24 -28.31 -21.70
C ASN A 28 1.16 -29.78 -22.13
N LEU A 29 0.56 -30.66 -21.33
CA LEU A 29 0.40 -32.08 -21.67
C LEU A 29 -0.52 -32.27 -22.89
N TYR A 30 -1.54 -31.42 -23.03
CA TYR A 30 -2.52 -31.46 -24.12
C TYR A 30 -2.27 -30.40 -25.22
N ALA A 31 -1.14 -29.67 -25.17
CA ALA A 31 -0.76 -28.69 -26.18
C ALA A 31 -0.25 -29.36 -27.47
N GLU A 32 -0.45 -28.69 -28.60
CA GLU A 32 -0.20 -29.20 -29.96
C GLU A 32 1.24 -29.65 -30.25
N GLY A 33 2.21 -29.25 -29.42
CA GLY A 33 3.61 -29.64 -29.54
C GLY A 33 4.07 -30.81 -28.65
N SER A 34 3.19 -31.40 -27.84
CA SER A 34 3.56 -32.44 -26.86
C SER A 34 3.32 -33.84 -27.44
N LEU A 35 4.38 -34.40 -28.03
CA LEU A 35 4.43 -35.65 -28.79
C LEU A 35 4.20 -36.94 -27.95
N ALA A 36 3.24 -36.98 -27.02
CA ALA A 36 3.04 -38.13 -26.11
C ALA A 36 1.60 -38.65 -26.00
N THR A 37 0.58 -37.97 -26.54
CA THR A 37 -0.83 -38.43 -26.47
C THR A 37 -1.51 -38.60 -27.83
N TYR A 38 -0.84 -38.24 -28.92
CA TYR A 38 -1.40 -38.18 -30.28
C TYR A 38 -1.70 -39.52 -30.97
N THR A 39 -1.59 -40.64 -30.26
CA THR A 39 -2.00 -41.95 -30.82
C THR A 39 -3.37 -42.40 -30.29
N LEU A 40 -4.02 -41.67 -29.37
CA LEU A 40 -5.21 -42.17 -28.65
C LEU A 40 -6.37 -41.18 -28.42
N LEU A 41 -6.29 -39.91 -28.84
CA LEU A 41 -7.38 -38.95 -28.64
C LEU A 41 -7.72 -38.22 -29.94
N ASP A 42 -9.00 -38.16 -30.28
CA ASP A 42 -9.50 -37.36 -31.41
C ASP A 42 -9.44 -35.86 -31.08
N ASP A 43 -9.37 -35.01 -32.13
CA ASP A 43 -9.24 -33.55 -31.97
C ASP A 43 -10.40 -32.91 -31.17
N GLU A 44 -11.58 -33.53 -31.21
CA GLU A 44 -12.74 -33.14 -30.41
C GLU A 44 -12.52 -33.44 -28.93
N GLU A 45 -12.13 -34.67 -28.59
CA GLU A 45 -11.85 -35.08 -27.21
C GLU A 45 -10.72 -34.25 -26.58
N ARG A 46 -9.70 -33.90 -27.37
CA ARG A 46 -8.61 -33.00 -26.92
C ARG A 46 -9.15 -31.61 -26.56
N ARG A 47 -10.06 -31.06 -27.38
CA ARG A 47 -10.68 -29.76 -27.11
C ARG A 47 -11.53 -29.81 -25.86
N ASP A 48 -12.36 -30.84 -25.72
CA ASP A 48 -13.21 -31.04 -24.52
C ASP A 48 -12.37 -31.14 -23.24
N LYS A 49 -11.22 -31.83 -23.31
CA LYS A 49 -10.29 -31.92 -22.18
C LYS A 49 -9.67 -30.58 -21.85
N LEU A 50 -9.22 -29.82 -22.84
CA LEU A 50 -8.65 -28.49 -22.65
C LEU A 50 -9.67 -27.51 -22.07
N GLU A 51 -10.92 -27.56 -22.54
CA GLU A 51 -12.03 -26.76 -22.03
C GLU A 51 -12.32 -27.10 -20.57
N ALA A 52 -12.45 -28.38 -20.23
CA ALA A 52 -12.66 -28.82 -18.85
C ALA A 52 -11.52 -28.39 -17.90
N ILE A 53 -10.27 -28.37 -18.37
CA ILE A 53 -9.10 -27.90 -17.62
C ILE A 53 -9.20 -26.38 -17.36
N GLU A 54 -9.60 -25.61 -18.37
CA GLU A 54 -9.75 -24.15 -18.28
C GLU A 54 -10.88 -23.78 -17.31
N GLU A 55 -12.05 -24.41 -17.43
CA GLU A 55 -13.17 -24.22 -16.52
C GLU A 55 -12.79 -24.53 -15.06
N ALA A 56 -12.07 -25.63 -14.85
CA ALA A 56 -11.62 -26.02 -13.51
C ALA A 56 -10.66 -24.98 -12.90
N TYR A 57 -9.74 -24.44 -13.70
CA TYR A 57 -8.84 -23.39 -13.26
C TYR A 57 -9.59 -22.09 -12.93
N GLN A 58 -10.55 -21.66 -13.75
CA GLN A 58 -11.33 -20.45 -13.51
C GLN A 58 -12.19 -20.56 -12.25
N ALA A 59 -12.91 -21.67 -12.07
CA ALA A 59 -13.75 -21.88 -10.90
C ALA A 59 -12.92 -21.91 -9.59
N LEU A 60 -11.75 -22.57 -9.61
CA LEU A 60 -10.88 -22.66 -8.45
C LEU A 60 -10.13 -21.36 -8.16
N SER A 61 -9.64 -20.66 -9.18
CA SER A 61 -8.97 -19.37 -9.00
C SER A 61 -9.92 -18.31 -8.46
N HIS A 62 -11.16 -18.25 -8.96
CA HIS A 62 -12.19 -17.34 -8.46
C HIS A 62 -12.64 -17.70 -7.04
N GLY A 63 -12.91 -18.98 -6.78
CA GLY A 63 -13.35 -19.46 -5.47
C GLY A 63 -12.27 -19.33 -4.39
N LEU A 64 -11.01 -19.64 -4.70
CA LEU A 64 -9.89 -19.47 -3.78
C LEU A 64 -9.52 -18.00 -3.58
N ALA A 65 -9.60 -17.17 -4.64
CA ALA A 65 -9.45 -15.72 -4.49
C ALA A 65 -10.48 -15.20 -3.48
N GLN A 66 -11.76 -15.50 -3.64
CA GLN A 66 -12.82 -15.10 -2.71
C GLN A 66 -12.65 -15.66 -1.28
N ARG A 67 -12.11 -16.89 -1.13
CA ARG A 67 -11.90 -17.51 0.20
C ARG A 67 -10.66 -16.98 0.92
N SER A 68 -9.65 -16.56 0.16
CA SER A 68 -8.47 -15.84 0.66
C SER A 68 -8.75 -14.36 0.89
N VAL A 69 -9.90 -13.85 0.43
CA VAL A 69 -10.38 -12.51 0.75
C VAL A 69 -10.98 -12.54 2.17
N SER A 70 -10.17 -12.59 3.24
CA SER A 70 -9.88 -11.36 4.00
C SER A 70 -9.79 -10.16 3.08
N PRO A 71 -10.59 -9.09 3.30
CA PRO A 71 -10.88 -8.06 2.29
C PRO A 71 -9.62 -7.73 1.50
N PRO A 72 -9.75 -7.65 0.16
CA PRO A 72 -8.61 -7.68 -0.74
C PRO A 72 -7.61 -6.68 -0.21
N PHE A 73 -6.33 -7.04 -0.29
CA PHE A 73 -5.22 -6.09 -0.22
C PHE A 73 -5.78 -4.74 -0.64
N ARG A 74 -5.93 -3.82 0.32
CA ARG A 74 -6.48 -2.51 0.06
C ARG A 74 -5.59 -2.03 -1.09
N GLU A 75 -6.12 -2.03 -2.32
CA GLU A 75 -5.97 -0.83 -3.14
C GLU A 75 -6.17 0.26 -2.12
N GLU A 76 -5.18 1.12 -1.95
CA GLU A 76 -5.36 2.37 -1.25
C GLU A 76 -6.63 2.97 -1.83
N GLN A 77 -7.77 2.63 -1.24
CA GLN A 77 -8.93 3.44 -1.17
C GLN A 77 -8.33 4.63 -0.46
N GLU A 78 -7.86 5.59 -1.27
CA GLU A 78 -8.14 7.00 -1.09
C GLU A 78 -9.63 7.06 -0.69
N GLY A 79 -9.89 6.70 0.57
CA GLY A 79 -10.99 7.27 1.32
C GLY A 79 -10.87 8.77 1.11
N PRO A 80 -12.01 9.49 1.10
CA PRO A 80 -12.08 10.86 0.61
C PRO A 80 -10.82 11.58 1.00
N GLU A 81 -10.02 11.98 0.00
CA GLU A 81 -8.74 12.67 0.21
C GLU A 81 -8.95 13.58 1.42
N PRO A 82 -8.24 13.36 2.55
CA PRO A 82 -8.52 14.09 3.76
C PRO A 82 -8.55 15.57 3.38
N PRO A 83 -9.58 16.32 3.81
CA PRO A 83 -9.84 17.65 3.29
C PRO A 83 -8.53 18.45 3.28
N PRO A 84 -8.28 19.23 2.22
CA PRO A 84 -7.04 19.97 2.09
C PRO A 84 -6.81 20.76 3.38
N ILE A 85 -5.70 20.43 4.05
CA ILE A 85 -5.35 21.07 5.32
C ILE A 85 -4.74 22.40 4.98
N ASP A 86 -5.37 23.49 5.42
CA ASP A 86 -4.75 24.80 5.35
C ASP A 86 -3.59 24.86 6.37
N PRO A 87 -2.33 25.08 5.94
CA PRO A 87 -1.22 25.26 6.86
C PRO A 87 -1.40 26.45 7.82
N ALA A 88 -2.28 27.40 7.53
CA ALA A 88 -2.63 28.46 8.49
C ALA A 88 -3.48 27.95 9.67
N ASP A 89 -4.30 26.92 9.41
CA ASP A 89 -5.22 26.35 10.41
C ASP A 89 -4.65 25.15 11.16
N SER A 90 -3.70 24.41 10.59
CA SER A 90 -3.07 23.25 11.24
C SER A 90 -1.69 22.96 10.65
N PRO A 91 -0.69 23.83 10.86
CA PRO A 91 0.64 23.70 10.27
C PRO A 91 1.36 22.39 10.67
N GLY A 92 1.14 21.86 11.88
CA GLY A 92 1.71 20.58 12.31
C GLY A 92 1.11 19.39 11.58
N LEU A 93 -0.23 19.34 11.47
CA LEU A 93 -0.91 18.28 10.73
C LEU A 93 -0.60 18.36 9.23
N PHE A 94 -0.46 19.56 8.69
CA PHE A 94 -0.02 19.79 7.31
C PHE A 94 1.36 19.16 7.05
N LEU A 95 2.35 19.46 7.90
CA LEU A 95 3.70 18.86 7.80
C LEU A 95 3.66 17.33 7.89
N LYS A 96 2.84 16.79 8.80
CA LYS A 96 2.64 15.34 8.94
C LYS A 96 2.11 14.72 7.65
N ARG A 97 1.07 15.30 7.05
CA ARG A 97 0.49 14.80 5.80
C ARG A 97 1.46 14.90 4.64
N LEU A 98 2.18 16.01 4.53
CA LEU A 98 3.19 16.19 3.50
C LEU A 98 4.33 15.16 3.61
N ARG A 99 4.73 14.79 4.83
CA ARG A 99 5.68 13.70 5.06
C ARG A 99 5.09 12.35 4.66
N GLU A 100 3.86 12.06 5.11
CA GLU A 100 3.19 10.78 4.89
C GLU A 100 2.86 10.54 3.41
N SER A 101 2.51 11.58 2.64
CA SER A 101 2.28 11.47 1.19
C SER A 101 3.53 11.10 0.40
N GLN A 102 4.72 11.37 0.95
CA GLN A 102 6.01 10.95 0.40
C GLN A 102 6.46 9.58 0.93
N GLY A 103 5.67 8.92 1.78
CA GLY A 103 6.00 7.63 2.39
C GLY A 103 7.18 7.68 3.37
N LEU A 104 7.54 8.87 3.87
CA LEU A 104 8.75 9.05 4.69
C LEU A 104 8.44 8.79 6.18
N PRO A 105 9.18 7.93 6.88
CA PRO A 105 9.07 7.80 8.34
C PRO A 105 9.70 9.02 9.03
N ARG A 106 9.30 9.31 10.27
CA ARG A 106 9.90 10.41 11.05
C ARG A 106 11.41 10.29 11.24
N SER A 107 11.92 9.06 11.34
CA SER A 107 13.35 8.78 11.43
C SER A 107 14.13 9.27 10.22
N GLU A 108 13.52 9.26 9.04
CA GLU A 108 14.13 9.75 7.80
C GLU A 108 14.26 11.28 7.85
N ILE A 109 13.21 11.98 8.27
CA ILE A 109 13.27 13.43 8.49
C ILE A 109 14.29 13.80 9.56
N ALA A 110 14.31 13.07 10.67
CA ALA A 110 15.27 13.27 11.76
C ALA A 110 16.71 13.16 11.25
N SER A 111 16.98 12.16 10.41
CA SER A 111 18.30 11.94 9.82
C SER A 111 18.70 13.08 8.87
N ARG A 112 17.77 13.60 8.07
CA ARG A 112 18.03 14.69 7.11
C ARG A 112 18.24 16.05 7.78
N THR A 113 17.49 16.31 8.85
CA THR A 113 17.41 17.64 9.49
C THR A 113 18.22 17.76 10.78
N LYS A 114 18.66 16.61 11.34
CA LYS A 114 19.27 16.50 12.68
C LYS A 114 18.34 16.93 13.82
N ILE A 115 17.04 17.04 13.56
CA ILE A 115 16.02 17.26 14.57
C ILE A 115 15.62 15.91 15.17
N SER A 116 15.44 15.82 16.49
CA SER A 116 15.07 14.55 17.11
C SER A 116 13.68 14.07 16.63
N THR A 117 13.49 12.75 16.55
CA THR A 117 12.18 12.16 16.21
C THR A 117 11.08 12.59 17.19
N THR A 118 11.41 12.75 18.47
CA THR A 118 10.52 13.29 19.50
C THR A 118 10.09 14.71 19.18
N THR A 119 11.01 15.58 18.78
CA THR A 119 10.70 16.97 18.40
C THR A 119 9.85 17.01 17.13
N ILE A 120 10.15 16.18 16.13
CA ILE A 120 9.31 16.06 14.92
C ILE A 120 7.89 15.63 15.26
N ASP A 121 7.73 14.65 16.15
CA ASP A 121 6.40 14.22 16.60
C ASP A 121 5.66 15.32 17.38
N CYS A 122 6.36 16.12 18.20
CA CYS A 122 5.77 17.27 18.88
C CYS A 122 5.35 18.37 17.89
N ILE A 123 6.15 18.62 16.85
CA ILE A 123 5.82 19.57 15.77
C ILE A 123 4.55 19.12 15.04
N GLU A 124 4.50 17.87 14.62
CA GLU A 124 3.36 17.31 13.87
C GLU A 124 2.05 17.28 14.66
N GLN A 125 2.15 17.16 15.98
CA GLN A 125 1.01 17.12 16.89
C GLN A 125 0.73 18.47 17.55
N GLU A 126 1.47 19.52 17.19
CA GLU A 126 1.34 20.86 17.78
C GLU A 126 1.40 20.84 19.32
N ARG A 127 2.21 19.94 19.90
CA ARG A 127 2.41 19.84 21.35
C ARG A 127 3.38 20.92 21.81
N PHE A 128 2.89 22.16 21.80
CA PHE A 128 3.69 23.37 22.00
C PHE A 128 4.44 23.39 23.35
N ASP A 129 3.88 22.80 24.41
CA ASP A 129 4.52 22.69 25.74
C ASP A 129 5.84 21.90 25.73
N HIS A 130 6.03 21.04 24.73
CA HIS A 130 7.22 20.20 24.58
C HIS A 130 8.17 20.69 23.48
N LEU A 131 7.87 21.84 22.87
CA LEU A 131 8.72 22.43 21.84
C LEU A 131 9.79 23.33 22.45
N PRO A 132 10.96 23.45 21.79
CA PRO A 132 12.01 24.36 22.23
C PRO A 132 11.60 25.83 22.06
N ALA A 133 12.42 26.73 22.62
CA ALA A 133 12.19 28.17 22.50
C ALA A 133 11.98 28.62 21.04
N PRO A 134 11.14 29.65 20.79
CA PRO A 134 10.74 30.08 19.44
C PRO A 134 11.89 30.34 18.47
N VAL A 135 13.03 30.82 18.99
CA VAL A 135 14.23 31.08 18.20
C VAL A 135 14.80 29.83 17.52
N TYR A 136 14.73 28.68 18.19
CA TYR A 136 15.16 27.39 17.63
C TYR A 136 14.05 26.74 16.80
N LEU A 137 12.80 26.86 17.27
CA LEU A 137 11.64 26.28 16.60
C LEU A 137 11.51 26.80 15.17
N ARG A 138 11.75 28.09 14.93
CA ARG A 138 11.77 28.67 13.57
C ARG A 138 12.68 27.89 12.63
N GLY A 139 13.92 27.63 13.06
CA GLY A 139 14.91 26.91 12.26
C GLY A 139 14.50 25.46 12.02
N PHE A 140 13.87 24.83 13.01
CA PHE A 140 13.40 23.44 12.90
C PHE A 140 12.27 23.29 11.88
N ILE A 141 11.27 24.17 11.92
CA ILE A 141 10.18 24.15 10.93
C ILE A 141 10.72 24.45 9.53
N HIS A 142 11.63 25.43 9.40
CA HIS A 142 12.27 25.74 8.13
C HIS A 142 13.01 24.55 7.54
N GLU A 143 13.88 23.89 8.31
CA GLU A 143 14.64 22.73 7.82
C GLU A 143 13.72 21.52 7.54
N TYR A 144 12.66 21.32 8.33
CA TYR A 144 11.69 20.28 8.06
C TYR A 144 10.96 20.53 6.73
N ALA A 145 10.37 21.71 6.55
CA ALA A 145 9.67 22.07 5.32
C ALA A 145 10.57 21.97 4.09
N ARG A 146 11.82 22.44 4.22
CA ARG A 146 12.85 22.32 3.18
C ARG A 146 13.19 20.86 2.85
N ALA A 147 13.33 20.00 3.85
CA ALA A 147 13.63 18.57 3.67
C ALA A 147 12.49 17.81 2.95
N LEU A 148 11.26 18.33 3.04
CA LEU A 148 10.08 17.84 2.32
C LEU A 148 9.90 18.48 0.93
N GLY A 149 10.74 19.43 0.53
CA GLY A 149 10.63 20.13 -0.74
C GLY A 149 9.48 21.14 -0.81
N TYR A 150 8.98 21.62 0.35
CA TYR A 150 7.92 22.63 0.38
C TYR A 150 8.44 23.97 -0.21
N PRO A 151 7.69 24.63 -1.11
CA PRO A 151 8.18 25.79 -1.86
C PRO A 151 8.44 27.03 -0.99
N ASP A 152 7.71 27.20 0.13
CA ASP A 152 7.90 28.34 1.04
C ASP A 152 8.14 27.91 2.51
N PRO A 153 9.33 27.39 2.84
CA PRO A 153 9.67 26.99 4.21
C PRO A 153 9.58 28.13 5.22
N ALA A 154 9.89 29.36 4.80
CA ALA A 154 9.90 30.53 5.67
C ALA A 154 8.48 30.99 6.02
N GLY A 155 7.56 30.98 5.05
CA GLY A 155 6.14 31.24 5.28
C GLY A 155 5.53 30.22 6.23
N LEU A 156 5.77 28.93 6.00
CA LEU A 156 5.27 27.87 6.88
C LEU A 156 5.81 27.98 8.31
N ALA A 157 7.09 28.30 8.47
CA ALA A 157 7.68 28.55 9.80
C ALA A 157 7.02 29.74 10.49
N SER A 158 6.66 30.79 9.75
CA SER A 158 5.98 31.96 10.29
C SER A 158 4.56 31.62 10.75
N LEU A 159 3.80 30.85 9.97
CA LEU A 159 2.47 30.34 10.33
C LEU A 159 2.52 29.47 11.59
N PHE A 160 3.48 28.54 11.67
CA PHE A 160 3.64 27.69 12.85
C PHE A 160 3.92 28.50 14.11
N LEU A 161 4.80 29.51 14.03
CA LEU A 161 5.12 30.36 15.17
C LEU A 161 3.94 31.24 15.58
N GLU A 162 3.14 31.71 14.64
CA GLU A 162 1.91 32.45 14.94
C GLU A 162 0.98 31.60 15.81
N ARG A 163 0.76 30.35 15.42
CA ARG A 163 0.00 29.35 16.17
C ARG A 163 0.58 29.09 17.56
N PHE A 164 1.89 28.90 17.65
CA PHE A 164 2.60 28.71 18.92
C PHE A 164 2.35 29.86 19.90
N ARG A 165 2.35 31.11 19.44
CA ARG A 165 2.08 32.29 20.29
C ARG A 165 0.64 32.36 20.76
N GLN A 166 -0.31 32.04 19.87
CA GLN A 166 -1.74 32.06 20.18
C GLN A 166 -2.07 31.05 21.30
N GLN A 167 -1.56 29.82 21.19
CA GLN A 167 -1.77 28.81 22.25
C GLN A 167 -1.08 29.20 23.57
N SER A 168 0.13 29.77 23.49
CA SER A 168 0.87 30.22 24.69
C SER A 168 0.22 31.39 25.42
N SER A 169 -0.75 32.07 24.78
CA SER A 169 -1.51 33.18 25.38
C SER A 169 -2.80 32.72 26.05
N ASP A 170 -3.25 31.48 25.79
CA ASP A 170 -4.49 30.87 26.29
C ASP A 170 -4.26 29.93 27.49
N THR A 171 -3.02 29.77 27.95
CA THR A 171 -2.63 28.94 29.12
C THR A 171 -2.12 29.82 30.26
#